data_AF-A0A7C9DYS6-F1
#
_entry.id   AF-A0A7C9DYS6-F1
#
_cell.length_a   1.000
_cell.length_b   1.000
_cell.length_c   1.000
_cell.angle_alpha   90.00
_cell.angle_beta   90.00
_cell.angle_gamma   90.00
#
_symmetry.space_group_name_H-M   'P 1'
#
loop_
_entity.id
_entity.type
_entity.pdbx_description
1 polymer ?
#
loop_
_entity_poly.entity_id
_entity_poly.type
_entity_poly.pdbx_seq_one_letter_code
_entity_poly.pdbx_strand_id
1 'polypeptide(L)'
;VVKGIGGIGVIVSSPLFLDTAMIFMAPGTMVNDTVGEKIDRYIHSSSSPSAVIYRTQEVRASAPFVASFSSRGPNPGSLRLLKPDISAPGIDILASFTPLKSLTGLKGDTQYSDFTFMSGT
;
A
#
# COMPACT_ATOMS: atom_id res chain seq x y z
N VAL A 1 -2.41 -13.87 -8.24
CA VAL A 1 -3.41 -14.91 -7.91
C VAL A 1 -4.81 -14.50 -8.35
N VAL A 2 -5.44 -13.45 -7.80
CA VAL A 2 -6.82 -13.03 -8.11
C VAL A 2 -7.10 -12.86 -9.61
N LYS A 3 -6.26 -12.10 -10.33
CA LYS A 3 -6.39 -11.93 -11.79
C LYS A 3 -6.29 -13.25 -12.56
N GLY A 4 -5.47 -14.19 -12.09
CA GLY A 4 -5.25 -15.48 -12.74
C GLY A 4 -6.42 -16.46 -12.61
N ILE A 5 -7.33 -16.23 -11.65
CA ILE A 5 -8.56 -17.01 -11.46
C ILE A 5 -9.81 -16.30 -12.00
N GLY A 6 -9.64 -15.26 -12.84
CA GLY A 6 -10.73 -14.50 -13.46
C GLY A 6 -11.32 -13.38 -12.59
N GLY A 7 -10.72 -13.10 -11.42
CA GLY A 7 -11.13 -11.97 -10.59
C GLY A 7 -10.81 -10.63 -11.26
N ILE A 8 -11.80 -9.74 -11.33
CA ILE A 8 -11.69 -8.42 -11.99
C ILE A 8 -11.21 -7.30 -11.06
N GLY A 9 -11.11 -7.58 -9.76
CA GLY A 9 -10.62 -6.65 -8.75
C GLY A 9 -10.38 -7.34 -7.40
N VAL A 10 -9.78 -6.62 -6.45
CA VAL A 10 -9.45 -7.16 -5.13
C VAL A 10 -9.68 -6.14 -4.01
N ILE A 11 -10.27 -6.59 -2.91
CA ILE A 11 -10.27 -5.86 -1.65
C ILE A 11 -9.49 -6.70 -0.66
N VAL A 12 -8.40 -6.16 -0.13
CA VAL A 12 -7.56 -6.85 0.86
C VAL A 12 -7.87 -6.27 2.24
N SER A 13 -8.35 -7.10 3.15
CA SER A 13 -8.36 -6.75 4.58
C SER A 13 -6.99 -7.07 5.17
N SER A 14 -6.39 -6.12 5.88
CA SER A 14 -5.13 -6.36 6.56
C SER A 14 -5.10 -5.66 7.92
N PRO A 15 -4.52 -6.31 8.96
CA PRO A 15 -4.18 -5.65 10.22
C PRO A 15 -2.97 -4.73 10.09
N LEU A 16 -2.23 -4.80 8.97
CA LEU A 16 -1.01 -4.02 8.76
C LEU A 16 -1.33 -2.53 8.57
N PHE A 17 -0.35 -1.71 8.96
CA PHE A 17 -0.42 -0.27 8.86
C PHE A 17 -0.68 0.16 7.41
N LEU A 18 -1.81 0.84 7.20
CA LEU A 18 -2.24 1.40 5.91
C LEU A 18 -1.56 2.76 5.63
N ASP A 19 -0.38 2.98 6.20
CA ASP A 19 0.36 4.24 6.06
C ASP A 19 1.19 4.29 4.77
N THR A 20 1.03 3.30 3.87
CA THR A 20 1.62 3.28 2.53
C THR A 20 0.57 2.86 1.50
N ALA A 21 0.66 3.44 0.30
CA ALA A 21 -0.16 3.02 -0.83
C ALA A 21 0.40 1.75 -1.49
N MET A 22 -0.49 0.85 -1.92
CA MET A 22 -0.12 -0.38 -2.63
C MET A 22 -0.56 -0.29 -4.10
N ILE A 23 0.34 -0.66 -5.01
CA ILE A 23 0.04 -0.81 -6.43
C ILE A 23 -0.40 -2.25 -6.70
N PHE A 24 -1.57 -2.42 -7.31
CA PHE A 24 -2.13 -3.73 -7.67
C PHE A 24 -2.10 -3.96 -9.19
N MET A 25 -2.03 -5.22 -9.63
CA MET A 25 -2.07 -5.62 -11.06
C MET A 25 -3.48 -5.58 -11.70
N ALA A 26 -4.49 -5.27 -10.89
CA ALA A 26 -5.90 -5.12 -11.23
C ALA A 26 -6.50 -4.08 -10.25
N PRO A 27 -7.68 -3.50 -10.53
CA PRO A 27 -8.35 -2.60 -9.60
C PRO A 27 -8.39 -3.18 -8.19
N GLY A 28 -7.78 -2.48 -7.24
CA GLY A 28 -7.54 -3.02 -5.91
C GLY A 28 -7.47 -1.96 -4.84
N THR A 29 -7.89 -2.33 -3.63
CA THR A 29 -7.75 -1.48 -2.44
C THR A 29 -7.45 -2.32 -1.21
N MET A 30 -6.85 -1.69 -0.21
CA MET A 30 -6.62 -2.30 1.09
C MET A 30 -7.47 -1.58 2.13
N VAL A 31 -8.06 -2.35 3.04
CA VAL A 31 -8.89 -1.87 4.14
C VAL A 31 -8.41 -2.46 5.44
N ASN A 32 -8.69 -1.78 6.55
CA ASN A 32 -8.43 -2.34 7.87
C ASN A 32 -9.48 -3.39 8.23
N ASP A 33 -9.21 -4.17 9.27
CA ASP A 33 -10.09 -5.28 9.67
C ASP A 33 -11.50 -4.83 10.06
N THR A 34 -11.65 -3.64 10.66
CA THR A 34 -12.98 -3.10 10.99
C THR A 34 -13.83 -2.83 9.76
N VAL A 35 -13.23 -2.35 8.67
CA VAL A 35 -13.91 -2.15 7.39
C VAL A 35 -14.07 -3.49 6.66
N GLY A 36 -13.07 -4.37 6.72
CA GLY A 36 -13.12 -5.72 6.18
C GLY A 36 -14.31 -6.52 6.72
N GLU A 37 -14.53 -6.51 8.03
CA GLU A 37 -15.67 -7.16 8.68
C GLU A 37 -17.02 -6.60 8.23
N LYS A 38 -17.11 -5.27 7.98
CA LYS A 38 -18.33 -4.66 7.43
C LYS A 38 -18.59 -5.12 6.01
N ILE A 39 -17.55 -5.24 5.18
CA ILE A 39 -17.65 -5.74 3.81
C ILE A 39 -18.06 -7.22 3.82
N ASP A 40 -17.47 -8.03 4.69
CA ASP A 40 -17.82 -9.44 4.84
C ASP A 40 -19.29 -9.62 5.23
N ARG A 41 -19.78 -8.86 6.22
CA ARG A 41 -21.20 -8.86 6.60
C ARG A 41 -22.10 -8.43 5.44
N TYR A 42 -21.69 -7.41 4.67
CA TYR A 42 -22.44 -6.97 3.51
C TYR A 42 -22.60 -8.09 2.47
N ILE A 43 -21.51 -8.81 2.16
CA ILE A 43 -21.50 -9.94 1.22
C ILE A 43 -22.51 -11.01 1.65
N HIS A 44 -22.60 -11.33 2.94
CA HIS A 44 -23.51 -12.35 3.47
C HIS A 44 -24.97 -11.89 3.63
N SER A 45 -25.21 -10.58 3.71
CA SER A 45 -26.56 -10.01 3.90
C SER A 45 -27.32 -9.70 2.61
N SER A 46 -26.62 -9.63 1.47
CA SER A 46 -27.20 -9.27 0.17
C SER A 46 -27.28 -10.48 -0.74
N SER A 47 -28.39 -10.63 -1.47
CA SER A 47 -28.53 -11.69 -2.48
C SER A 47 -27.71 -11.43 -3.75
N SER A 48 -27.26 -10.20 -3.98
CA SER A 48 -26.46 -9.80 -5.14
C SER A 48 -25.51 -8.66 -4.76
N PRO A 49 -24.48 -8.92 -3.93
CA PRO A 49 -23.54 -7.88 -3.51
C PRO A 49 -22.76 -7.34 -4.70
N SER A 50 -22.55 -6.03 -4.72
CA SER A 50 -21.73 -5.34 -5.72
C SER A 50 -20.96 -4.19 -5.09
N ALA A 51 -19.83 -3.83 -5.67
CA ALA A 51 -18.97 -2.76 -5.18
C ALA A 51 -18.26 -2.07 -6.34
N VAL A 52 -17.84 -0.82 -6.09
CA VAL A 52 -17.06 -0.03 -7.04
C VAL A 52 -15.74 0.36 -6.37
N ILE A 53 -14.62 0.05 -7.02
CA ILE A 53 -13.29 0.52 -6.62
C ILE A 53 -13.02 1.79 -7.42
N TYR A 54 -13.03 2.94 -6.76
CA TYR A 54 -12.71 4.21 -7.39
C TYR A 54 -11.21 4.39 -7.58
N ARG A 55 -10.83 5.32 -8.47
CA ARG A 55 -9.45 5.76 -8.62
C ARG A 55 -8.90 6.34 -7.30
N THR A 56 -7.61 6.16 -7.06
CA THR A 56 -6.89 6.77 -5.94
C THR A 56 -7.03 8.29 -5.97
N GLN A 57 -7.15 8.89 -4.79
CA GLN A 57 -7.21 10.34 -4.60
C GLN A 57 -6.26 10.73 -3.47
N GLU A 58 -5.71 11.94 -3.57
CA GLU A 58 -4.94 12.53 -2.48
C GLU A 58 -5.85 12.84 -1.29
N VAL A 59 -5.36 12.57 -0.08
CA VAL A 59 -6.08 12.84 1.16
C VAL A 59 -5.20 13.67 2.08
N ARG A 60 -5.82 14.51 2.92
CA ARG A 60 -5.09 15.19 4.00
C ARG A 60 -4.85 14.20 5.13
N ALA A 61 -3.58 13.97 5.45
CA ALA A 61 -3.15 13.17 6.59
C ALA A 61 -2.53 14.04 7.68
N SER A 62 -2.56 13.57 8.92
CA SER A 62 -1.83 14.20 10.02
C SER A 62 -0.34 13.88 9.86
N ALA A 63 0.42 14.83 9.33
CA ALA A 63 1.85 14.67 9.00
C ALA A 63 2.70 15.82 9.63
N PRO A 64 4.01 15.59 9.89
CA PRO A 64 4.74 14.34 9.68
C PRO A 64 4.54 13.34 10.82
N PHE A 65 4.68 12.05 10.51
CA PHE A 65 4.78 10.96 11.47
C PHE A 65 5.86 9.98 11.03
N VAL A 66 6.35 9.14 11.95
CA VAL A 66 7.33 8.11 11.63
C VAL A 66 6.61 6.91 11.01
N ALA A 67 6.99 6.55 9.78
CA ALA A 67 6.43 5.42 9.05
C ALA A 67 6.54 4.11 9.86
N SER A 68 5.55 3.24 9.73
CA SER A 68 5.46 1.95 10.41
C SER A 68 6.65 1.04 10.11
N PHE A 69 7.18 1.09 8.89
CA PHE A 69 8.33 0.30 8.44
C PHE A 69 9.68 0.92 8.82
N SER A 70 9.72 2.16 9.32
CA SER A 70 10.98 2.85 9.60
C SER A 70 11.71 2.17 10.76
N SER A 71 12.97 1.80 10.53
CA SER A 71 13.79 1.14 11.54
C SER A 71 14.00 2.04 12.75
N ARG A 72 13.92 1.45 13.94
CA ARG A 72 14.03 2.15 15.22
C ARG A 72 15.32 1.81 15.92
N GLY A 73 15.84 2.76 16.69
CA GLY A 73 16.94 2.51 17.61
C GLY A 73 16.54 1.58 18.78
N PRO A 74 17.51 1.25 19.66
CA PRO A 74 18.85 1.82 19.71
C PRO A 74 19.80 1.25 18.65
N ASN A 75 20.94 1.91 18.44
CA ASN A 75 21.96 1.46 17.50
C ASN A 75 22.59 0.12 17.97
N PRO A 76 22.52 -0.97 17.19
CA PRO A 76 23.06 -2.27 17.59
C PRO A 76 24.59 -2.29 17.67
N GLY A 77 25.29 -1.38 16.98
CA GLY A 77 26.75 -1.28 17.02
C GLY A 77 27.28 -0.49 18.22
N SER A 78 26.47 0.41 18.80
CA SER A 78 26.84 1.16 20.00
C SER A 78 25.63 1.82 20.65
N LEU A 79 25.30 1.39 21.87
CA LEU A 79 24.25 2.00 22.68
C LEU A 79 24.59 3.42 23.16
N ARG A 80 25.83 3.88 22.96
CA ARG A 80 26.26 5.25 23.29
C ARG A 80 25.90 6.26 22.20
N LEU A 81 25.48 5.80 21.03
CA LEU A 81 25.11 6.64 19.89
C LEU A 81 23.65 6.41 19.54
N LEU A 82 22.80 7.43 19.76
CA LEU A 82 21.38 7.37 19.41
C LEU A 82 21.21 7.29 17.88
N LYS A 83 20.27 6.47 17.43
CA LYS A 83 19.84 6.37 16.03
C LYS A 83 18.32 6.20 15.96
N PRO A 84 17.66 6.63 14.86
CA PRO A 84 18.21 7.39 13.72
C PRO A 84 18.55 8.85 14.09
N ASP A 85 19.30 9.56 13.24
CA ASP A 85 19.70 10.95 13.52
C ASP A 85 18.62 11.98 13.13
N ILE A 86 17.92 11.72 12.03
CA ILE A 86 16.91 12.63 11.45
C ILE A 86 15.82 11.81 10.74
N SER A 87 14.67 12.44 10.51
CA SER A 87 13.60 11.90 9.64
C SER A 87 13.36 12.84 8.47
N ALA A 88 13.01 12.27 7.32
CA ALA A 88 12.68 12.98 6.08
C ALA A 88 11.44 12.35 5.43
N PRO A 89 10.80 13.02 4.46
CA PRO A 89 9.69 12.44 3.71
C PRO A 89 10.12 11.16 2.96
N GLY A 90 9.43 10.05 3.24
CA GLY A 90 9.73 8.74 2.65
C GLY A 90 8.50 7.84 2.44
N ILE A 91 7.29 8.36 2.64
CA ILE A 91 6.03 7.66 2.35
C ILE A 91 5.49 8.20 1.03
N ASP A 92 5.13 7.30 0.12
CA ASP A 92 4.44 7.53 -1.15
C ASP A 92 5.06 8.70 -1.94
N ILE A 93 6.37 8.62 -2.16
CA ILE A 93 7.13 9.61 -2.91
C ILE A 93 7.01 9.31 -4.40
N LEU A 94 6.57 10.29 -5.18
CA LEU A 94 6.58 10.24 -6.64
C LEU A 94 7.99 10.51 -7.16
N ALA A 95 8.55 9.57 -7.91
CA ALA A 95 9.87 9.70 -8.52
C ALA A 95 9.92 9.02 -9.89
N SER A 96 10.95 9.34 -10.68
CA SER A 96 11.20 8.72 -11.98
C SER A 96 11.42 7.21 -11.83
N PHE A 97 10.88 6.44 -12.76
CA PHE A 97 10.97 5.00 -12.79
C PHE A 97 11.35 4.49 -14.18
N THR A 98 11.98 3.32 -14.23
CA THR A 98 12.40 2.74 -15.51
C THR A 98 11.20 2.13 -16.25
N PRO A 99 11.01 2.43 -17.54
CA PRO A 99 9.99 1.74 -18.35
C PRO A 99 10.39 0.30 -18.69
N LEU A 100 11.59 -0.15 -18.31
CA LEU A 100 12.05 -1.53 -18.51
C LEU A 100 11.47 -2.51 -17.48
N LYS A 101 10.80 -2.01 -16.43
CA LYS A 101 10.20 -2.84 -15.38
C LYS A 101 8.76 -2.41 -15.17
N SER A 102 7.88 -3.38 -14.95
CA SER A 102 6.50 -3.10 -14.60
C SER A 102 6.41 -2.52 -13.18
N LEU A 103 5.34 -1.79 -12.88
CA LEU A 103 5.18 -1.07 -11.60
C LEU A 103 5.29 -1.98 -10.36
N THR A 104 4.75 -3.19 -10.42
CA THR A 104 4.86 -4.16 -9.31
C THR A 104 6.09 -5.05 -9.43
N GLY A 105 6.70 -5.16 -10.61
CA GLY A 105 7.75 -6.12 -10.93
C GLY A 105 7.31 -7.60 -10.88
N LEU A 106 6.02 -7.88 -10.68
CA LEU A 106 5.49 -9.24 -10.58
C LEU A 106 5.17 -9.83 -11.96
N LYS A 107 5.32 -11.15 -12.09
CA LYS A 107 4.96 -11.86 -13.33
C LYS A 107 3.48 -11.64 -13.67
N GLY A 108 3.21 -11.17 -14.90
CA GLY A 108 1.85 -10.91 -15.40
C GLY A 108 1.37 -9.47 -15.17
N ASP A 109 2.19 -8.62 -14.54
CA ASP A 109 1.97 -7.19 -14.54
C ASP A 109 2.31 -6.60 -15.91
N THR A 110 1.46 -5.69 -16.37
CA THR A 110 1.53 -5.07 -17.70
C THR A 110 1.50 -3.54 -17.61
N GLN A 111 1.57 -3.00 -16.38
CA GLN A 111 1.55 -1.57 -16.12
C GLN A 111 2.98 -1.02 -16.12
N TYR A 112 3.20 0.01 -16.93
CA TYR A 112 4.48 0.71 -17.08
C TYR A 112 4.24 2.21 -17.00
N SER A 113 5.21 2.95 -16.45
CA SER A 113 5.17 4.41 -16.32
C SER A 113 6.59 4.93 -16.13
N ASP A 114 6.84 6.16 -16.60
CA ASP A 114 8.10 6.89 -16.37
C ASP A 114 8.22 7.40 -14.92
N PHE A 115 7.14 7.31 -14.14
CA PHE A 115 7.09 7.68 -12.73
C PHE A 115 6.30 6.66 -11.90
N THR A 116 6.67 6.48 -10.64
CA THR A 116 5.95 5.64 -9.69
C THR A 116 5.93 6.26 -8.29
N PHE A 117 4.98 5.81 -7.46
CA PHE A 117 4.98 6.04 -6.03
C PHE A 117 5.72 4.90 -5.33
N MET A 118 6.64 5.22 -4.42
CA MET A 118 7.34 4.25 -3.58
C MET A 118 7.54 4.79 -2.17
N SER A 119 7.64 3.87 -1.21
CA SER A 119 7.87 4.17 0.20
C SER A 119 9.17 3.51 0.69
N GLY A 120 9.92 4.18 1.55
CA GLY A 120 11.20 3.70 2.07
C GLY A 120 11.89 4.69 3.02
N THR A 121 12.97 4.24 3.65
CA THR A 121 13.91 5.06 4.44
C THR A 121 15.13 5.44 3.63
#